data_AF-A0A1Y2DAH9-F1
#
_entry.id   AF-A0A1Y2DAH9-F1
#
_cell.length_a   1.000
_cell.length_b   1.000
_cell.length_c   1.000
_cell.angle_alpha   90.00
_cell.angle_beta   90.00
_cell.angle_gamma   90.00
#
_symmetry.space_group_name_H-M   'P 1'
#
loop_
_entity.id
_entity.type
_entity.pdbx_description
1 polymer ?
#
loop_
_entity_poly.entity_id
_entity_poly.type
_entity_poly.pdbx_seq_one_letter_code
_entity_poly.pdbx_strand_id
1 'polypeptide(L)'
;MSVQLSKESDILNNEQYKENFRNISKLYITKKFNSAYELCEECEEKEDLEEIKRSVIPSDLLQIYLKIIEQIKPEINCWDILNKYYKDVSEIPSKILTSCALIEVKKQNLEISKKNLRKWIREMSKEEKEKLREKQQPNFRFYEMLIEIYVLHVLAPLEEYNSSIDFLEGEDYLTMDRKKLICDKVVKMETLKEQEKQKDKNAKTSSNKNLFSSINEISSSKTSVDDTLNDIKDNNKEIIKRTKSKQKKINNKHQNKYDIGNGVVDGSYESFWKILSRFLMDKAPFILVIILFIAIKKNPEIIRGTIFERILKKLHETIMIIININ
;
A
#
# COMPACT_ATOMS: atom_id res chain seq x y z
N MET A 1 41.67 3.26 -31.15
CA MET A 1 42.05 2.57 -29.89
C MET A 1 41.26 3.08 -28.68
N SER A 2 40.08 3.67 -28.91
CA SER A 2 39.26 4.40 -27.92
C SER A 2 37.85 3.81 -27.73
N VAL A 3 37.61 2.59 -28.24
CA VAL A 3 36.30 1.90 -28.17
C VAL A 3 36.28 0.82 -27.08
N GLN A 4 37.43 0.46 -26.50
CA GLN A 4 37.52 -0.52 -25.41
C GLN A 4 37.39 0.11 -24.01
N LEU A 5 37.80 1.38 -23.83
CA LEU A 5 37.74 2.07 -22.53
C LEU A 5 36.32 2.41 -22.07
N SER A 6 35.35 2.61 -22.99
CA SER A 6 33.96 2.90 -22.61
C SER A 6 33.19 1.67 -22.12
N LYS A 7 33.56 0.47 -22.56
CA LYS A 7 32.93 -0.77 -22.10
C LYS A 7 33.44 -1.20 -20.73
N GLU A 8 34.71 -0.98 -20.42
CA GLU A 8 35.26 -1.29 -19.10
C GLU A 8 34.72 -0.33 -18.02
N SER A 9 34.55 0.97 -18.31
CA SER A 9 33.92 1.91 -17.37
C SER A 9 32.45 1.57 -17.09
N ASP A 10 31.68 1.17 -18.10
CA ASP A 10 30.27 0.78 -17.93
C ASP A 10 30.11 -0.54 -17.14
N ILE A 11 31.05 -1.48 -17.30
CA ILE A 11 31.04 -2.77 -16.59
C ILE A 11 31.53 -2.58 -15.14
N LEU A 12 32.60 -1.82 -14.91
CA LEU A 12 33.13 -1.55 -13.58
C LEU A 12 32.10 -0.79 -12.73
N ASN A 13 31.38 0.17 -13.34
CA ASN A 13 30.32 0.91 -12.68
C ASN A 13 29.13 0.00 -12.30
N ASN A 14 28.84 -1.03 -13.12
CA ASN A 14 27.77 -2.00 -12.84
C ASN A 14 28.11 -3.00 -11.73
N GLU A 15 29.35 -3.52 -11.68
CA GLU A 15 29.77 -4.38 -10.57
C GLU A 15 29.91 -3.62 -9.25
N GLN A 16 30.51 -2.43 -9.29
CA GLN A 16 30.62 -1.57 -8.13
C GLN A 16 29.25 -1.14 -7.60
N TYR A 17 28.31 -0.80 -8.49
CA TYR A 17 26.92 -0.54 -8.13
C TYR A 17 26.27 -1.75 -7.44
N LYS A 18 26.41 -2.95 -8.00
CA LYS A 18 25.82 -4.17 -7.42
C LYS A 18 26.37 -4.45 -6.03
N GLU A 19 27.68 -4.29 -5.84
CA GLU A 19 28.32 -4.51 -4.54
C GLU A 19 27.89 -3.44 -3.52
N ASN A 20 27.86 -2.16 -3.91
CA ASN A 20 27.35 -1.08 -3.07
C ASN A 20 25.89 -1.32 -2.68
N PHE A 21 25.03 -1.64 -3.65
CA PHE A 21 23.63 -1.95 -3.42
C PHE A 21 23.44 -3.14 -2.48
N ARG A 22 24.26 -4.19 -2.63
CA ARG A 22 24.25 -5.37 -1.75
C ARG A 22 24.67 -5.00 -0.32
N ASN A 23 25.71 -4.20 -0.16
CA ASN A 23 26.20 -3.76 1.14
C ASN A 23 25.20 -2.83 1.84
N ILE A 24 24.64 -1.86 1.13
CA ILE A 24 23.56 -0.99 1.62
C ILE A 24 22.35 -1.81 2.03
N SER A 25 21.92 -2.77 1.19
CA SER A 25 20.80 -3.67 1.49
C SER A 25 21.06 -4.49 2.76
N LYS A 26 22.28 -5.04 2.92
CA LYS A 26 22.68 -5.79 4.11
C LYS A 26 22.63 -4.91 5.37
N LEU A 27 23.14 -3.68 5.30
CA LEU A 27 23.09 -2.74 6.42
C LEU A 27 21.64 -2.34 6.76
N TYR A 28 20.80 -2.10 5.76
CA TYR A 28 19.38 -1.83 5.94
C TYR A 28 18.66 -3.00 6.64
N ILE A 29 18.85 -4.24 6.17
CA ILE A 29 18.23 -5.44 6.77
C ILE A 29 18.71 -5.66 8.21
N THR A 30 19.99 -5.39 8.48
CA THR A 30 20.57 -5.48 9.84
C THR A 30 20.30 -4.23 10.70
N LYS A 31 19.44 -3.32 10.24
CA LYS A 31 19.01 -2.08 10.93
C LYS A 31 20.16 -1.13 11.29
N LYS A 32 21.28 -1.21 10.58
CA LYS A 32 22.41 -0.28 10.70
C LYS A 32 22.19 0.94 9.80
N PHE A 33 21.14 1.71 10.08
CA PHE A 33 20.64 2.74 9.16
C PHE A 33 21.62 3.90 8.93
N ASN A 34 22.38 4.33 9.94
CA ASN A 34 23.38 5.41 9.78
C ASN A 34 24.48 5.00 8.80
N SER A 35 25.07 3.82 8.96
CA SER A 35 26.08 3.31 8.02
C SER A 35 25.50 3.05 6.62
N ALA A 36 24.24 2.60 6.55
CA ALA A 36 23.56 2.43 5.26
C ALA A 36 23.37 3.79 4.55
N TYR A 37 23.05 4.83 5.31
CA TYR A 37 22.89 6.19 4.83
C TYR A 37 24.21 6.79 4.33
N GLU A 38 25.29 6.67 5.10
CA GLU A 38 26.63 7.11 4.70
C GLU A 38 27.04 6.49 3.36
N LEU A 39 26.85 5.19 3.18
CA LEU A 39 27.13 4.52 1.91
C LEU A 39 26.23 4.99 0.76
N CYS A 40 24.98 5.38 1.03
CA CYS A 40 24.11 5.96 0.00
C CYS A 40 24.62 7.33 -0.47
N GLU A 41 25.03 8.20 0.46
CA GLU A 41 25.57 9.53 0.13
C GLU A 41 26.89 9.40 -0.65
N GLU A 42 27.78 8.48 -0.26
CA GLU A 42 29.01 8.19 -1.01
C GLU A 42 28.77 7.71 -2.45
N CYS A 43 27.63 7.07 -2.70
CA CYS A 43 27.23 6.67 -4.05
C CYS A 43 26.68 7.84 -4.87
N GLU A 44 26.08 8.84 -4.21
CA GLU A 44 25.56 10.05 -4.87
C GLU A 44 26.72 11.00 -5.25
N GLU A 45 27.68 11.23 -4.33
CA GLU A 45 28.80 12.17 -4.54
C GLU A 45 29.76 11.76 -5.68
N LYS A 46 29.82 10.48 -6.05
CA LYS A 46 30.71 9.98 -7.11
C LYS A 46 30.20 10.25 -8.53
N GLU A 47 28.93 10.61 -8.70
CA GLU A 47 28.33 10.88 -10.01
C GLU A 47 28.33 12.38 -10.40
N ASP A 48 28.70 13.29 -9.48
CA ASP A 48 28.56 14.76 -9.63
C ASP A 48 29.73 15.48 -10.33
N LEU A 49 30.63 14.75 -10.99
CA LEU A 49 31.68 15.37 -11.81
C LEU A 49 31.17 15.63 -13.24
N GLU A 50 30.69 16.86 -13.44
CA GLU A 50 30.47 17.63 -14.69
C GLU A 50 29.01 18.03 -15.02
N GLU A 51 28.76 19.34 -14.86
CA GLU A 51 27.65 20.18 -15.36
C GLU A 51 26.22 19.76 -15.04
N ILE A 52 25.58 20.43 -14.04
CA ILE A 52 24.12 20.57 -13.79
C ILE A 52 23.25 19.47 -14.46
N LYS A 53 23.65 18.21 -14.25
CA LYS A 53 22.91 17.03 -14.65
C LYS A 53 22.36 16.52 -13.35
N ARG A 54 21.05 16.36 -13.29
CA ARG A 54 20.41 15.72 -12.14
C ARG A 54 21.13 14.40 -11.90
N SER A 55 21.45 14.12 -10.64
CA SER A 55 22.06 12.86 -10.24
C SER A 55 21.20 11.70 -10.77
N VAL A 56 21.82 10.67 -11.36
CA VAL A 56 21.11 9.56 -12.00
C VAL A 56 21.17 8.36 -11.08
N ILE A 57 20.40 8.41 -9.99
CA ILE A 57 20.34 7.28 -9.07
C ILE A 57 19.48 6.14 -9.63
N PRO A 58 19.96 4.89 -9.63
CA PRO A 58 19.13 3.74 -9.99
C PRO A 58 17.91 3.61 -9.07
N SER A 59 16.75 3.26 -9.64
CA SER A 59 15.47 3.23 -8.90
C SER A 59 15.50 2.31 -7.66
N ASP A 60 16.27 1.23 -7.71
CA ASP A 60 16.35 0.28 -6.60
C ASP A 60 17.10 0.89 -5.41
N LEU A 61 18.19 1.61 -5.69
CA LEU A 61 18.96 2.32 -4.69
C LEU A 61 18.16 3.48 -4.09
N LEU A 62 17.49 4.29 -4.93
CA LEU A 62 16.63 5.38 -4.46
C LEU A 62 15.49 4.88 -3.57
N GLN A 63 14.88 3.74 -3.91
CA GLN A 63 13.84 3.15 -3.08
C GLN A 63 14.33 2.77 -1.68
N ILE A 64 15.54 2.21 -1.57
CA ILE A 64 16.15 1.87 -0.27
C ILE A 64 16.56 3.14 0.47
N TYR A 65 17.14 4.11 -0.24
CA TYR A 65 17.56 5.39 0.33
C TYR A 65 16.39 6.15 0.97
N LEU A 66 15.24 6.25 0.30
CA LEU A 66 14.02 6.85 0.87
C LEU A 66 13.58 6.15 2.17
N LYS A 67 13.66 4.82 2.20
CA LYS A 67 13.31 4.03 3.40
C LYS A 67 14.33 4.22 4.52
N ILE A 68 15.61 4.38 4.21
CA ILE A 68 16.65 4.68 5.20
C ILE A 68 16.40 6.06 5.80
N ILE A 69 16.19 7.08 4.96
CA ILE A 69 15.93 8.44 5.43
C ILE A 69 14.69 8.51 6.31
N GLU A 70 13.62 7.81 5.96
CA GLU A 70 12.43 7.68 6.81
C GLU A 70 12.78 7.24 8.25
N GLN A 71 13.80 6.38 8.43
CA GLN A 71 14.22 5.90 9.75
C GLN A 71 15.16 6.86 10.49
N ILE A 72 16.09 7.52 9.79
CA ILE A 72 17.15 8.32 10.44
C ILE A 72 16.83 9.80 10.56
N LYS A 73 16.07 10.34 9.61
CA LYS A 73 15.75 11.76 9.47
C LYS A 73 14.27 11.91 9.07
N PRO A 74 13.33 11.47 9.94
CA PRO A 74 11.89 11.45 9.65
C PRO A 74 11.31 12.85 9.40
N GLU A 75 11.98 13.91 9.82
CA GLU A 75 11.65 15.30 9.53
C GLU A 75 11.81 15.67 8.05
N ILE A 76 12.66 14.94 7.30
CA ILE A 76 12.84 15.17 5.88
C ILE A 76 11.62 14.65 5.11
N ASN A 77 11.11 15.50 4.23
CA ASN A 77 10.02 15.18 3.33
C ASN A 77 10.54 14.32 2.16
N CYS A 78 9.87 13.18 1.88
CA CYS A 78 10.31 12.30 0.78
C CYS A 78 10.21 12.98 -0.59
N TRP A 79 9.31 13.94 -0.76
CA TRP A 79 9.16 14.71 -1.99
C TRP A 79 10.34 15.64 -2.25
N ASP A 80 10.93 16.22 -1.21
CA ASP A 80 12.09 17.12 -1.35
C ASP A 80 13.32 16.35 -1.83
N ILE A 81 13.47 15.10 -1.39
CA ILE A 81 14.49 14.18 -1.90
C ILE A 81 14.24 13.87 -3.39
N LEU A 82 12.99 13.57 -3.77
CA LEU A 82 12.64 13.25 -5.14
C LEU A 82 12.84 14.41 -6.11
N ASN A 83 12.70 15.66 -5.65
CA ASN A 83 12.95 16.85 -6.45
C ASN A 83 14.42 17.00 -6.87
N LYS A 84 15.37 16.31 -6.22
CA LYS A 84 16.76 16.23 -6.67
C LYS A 84 16.88 15.44 -7.99
N TYR A 85 16.08 14.39 -8.14
CA TYR A 85 16.19 13.42 -9.24
C TYR A 85 15.15 13.64 -10.35
N TYR A 86 13.97 14.16 -10.02
CA TYR A 86 12.83 14.31 -10.94
C TYR A 86 12.37 15.77 -11.01
N LYS A 87 12.01 16.26 -12.22
CA LYS A 87 11.48 17.63 -12.36
C LYS A 87 10.07 17.75 -11.84
N ASP A 88 9.29 16.74 -12.17
CA ASP A 88 7.86 16.70 -11.95
C ASP A 88 7.51 15.35 -11.33
N VAL A 89 6.50 15.37 -10.48
CA VAL A 89 5.88 14.17 -9.93
C VAL A 89 5.52 13.20 -11.05
N SER A 90 5.01 13.67 -12.18
CA SER A 90 4.61 12.83 -13.34
C SER A 90 5.73 12.02 -13.98
N GLU A 91 6.99 12.40 -13.77
CA GLU A 91 8.18 11.70 -14.27
C GLU A 91 8.59 10.53 -13.36
N ILE A 92 8.09 10.49 -12.11
CA ILE A 92 8.52 9.53 -11.10
C ILE A 92 8.01 8.13 -11.47
N PRO A 93 8.87 7.09 -11.54
CA PRO A 93 8.44 5.72 -11.76
C PRO A 93 7.51 5.21 -10.66
N SER A 94 6.53 4.39 -11.02
CA SER A 94 5.53 3.83 -10.09
C SER A 94 6.16 3.11 -8.89
N LYS A 95 7.30 2.43 -9.08
CA LYS A 95 8.09 1.77 -8.03
C LYS A 95 8.57 2.74 -6.93
N ILE A 96 9.09 3.90 -7.32
CA ILE A 96 9.58 4.94 -6.40
C ILE A 96 8.40 5.63 -5.74
N LEU A 97 7.42 6.01 -6.55
CA LEU A 97 6.23 6.71 -6.10
C LEU A 97 5.47 5.93 -5.03
N THR A 98 5.38 4.60 -5.19
CA THR A 98 4.77 3.71 -4.20
C THR A 98 5.46 3.82 -2.83
N SER A 99 6.78 3.94 -2.81
CA SER A 99 7.52 4.02 -1.54
C SER A 99 7.31 5.37 -0.86
N CYS A 100 7.37 6.47 -1.60
CA CYS A 100 7.09 7.79 -1.03
C CYS A 100 5.62 7.94 -0.61
N ALA A 101 4.67 7.39 -1.37
CA ALA A 101 3.26 7.37 -0.96
C ALA A 101 3.02 6.61 0.35
N LEU A 102 3.67 5.44 0.54
CA LEU A 102 3.61 4.70 1.80
C LEU A 102 4.22 5.48 2.97
N ILE A 103 5.33 6.19 2.75
CA ILE A 103 5.96 7.05 3.75
C ILE A 103 4.99 8.16 4.18
N GLU A 104 4.37 8.87 3.24
CA GLU A 104 3.40 9.93 3.54
C GLU A 104 2.17 9.41 4.28
N VAL A 105 1.64 8.25 3.89
CA VAL A 105 0.52 7.60 4.58
C VAL A 105 0.89 7.29 6.04
N LYS A 106 2.08 6.73 6.29
CA LYS A 106 2.54 6.45 7.67
C LYS A 106 2.68 7.73 8.49
N LYS A 107 3.14 8.82 7.88
CA LYS A 107 3.26 10.15 8.50
C LYS A 107 1.91 10.89 8.63
N GLN A 108 0.80 10.27 8.21
CA GLN A 108 -0.56 10.86 8.21
C GLN A 108 -0.71 12.11 7.32
N ASN A 109 0.17 12.27 6.33
CA ASN A 109 0.13 13.38 5.36
C ASN A 109 -0.79 13.06 4.17
N LEU A 110 -2.04 12.68 4.46
CA LEU A 110 -2.95 12.12 3.46
C LEU A 110 -3.28 13.09 2.33
N GLU A 111 -3.48 14.37 2.62
CA GLU A 111 -3.79 15.39 1.60
C GLU A 111 -2.64 15.65 0.63
N ILE A 112 -1.40 15.63 1.13
CA ILE A 112 -0.19 15.77 0.30
C ILE A 112 -0.08 14.56 -0.62
N SER A 113 -0.23 13.36 -0.06
CA SER A 113 -0.22 12.11 -0.83
C SER A 113 -1.31 12.11 -1.90
N LYS A 114 -2.55 12.50 -1.55
CA LYS A 114 -3.68 12.63 -2.47
C LYS A 114 -3.37 13.56 -3.63
N LYS A 115 -2.85 14.76 -3.34
CA LYS A 115 -2.50 15.77 -4.36
C LYS A 115 -1.48 15.21 -5.35
N ASN A 116 -0.41 14.61 -4.85
CA ASN A 116 0.69 14.13 -5.69
C ASN A 116 0.32 12.88 -6.49
N LEU A 117 -0.37 11.91 -5.87
CA LEU A 117 -0.87 10.72 -6.58
C LEU A 117 -1.88 11.08 -7.65
N ARG A 118 -2.81 12.00 -7.37
CA ARG A 118 -3.78 12.48 -8.36
C ARG A 118 -3.08 13.17 -9.53
N LYS A 119 -2.05 13.98 -9.27
CA LYS A 119 -1.25 14.60 -10.34
C LYS A 119 -0.57 13.52 -11.19
N TRP A 120 0.09 12.57 -10.55
CA TRP A 120 0.77 11.47 -11.24
C TRP A 120 -0.18 10.66 -12.12
N ILE A 121 -1.33 10.22 -11.60
CA ILE A 121 -2.30 9.40 -12.35
C ILE A 121 -2.78 10.15 -13.61
N ARG A 122 -3.01 11.46 -13.52
CA ARG A 122 -3.46 12.29 -14.65
C ARG A 122 -2.39 12.51 -15.69
N GLU A 123 -1.18 12.81 -15.23
CA GLU A 123 -0.07 13.31 -16.05
C GLU A 123 0.98 12.24 -16.32
N MET A 124 0.71 10.97 -15.98
CA MET A 124 1.64 9.84 -16.10
C MET A 124 2.35 9.83 -17.46
N SER A 125 3.67 9.67 -17.41
CA SER A 125 4.54 9.67 -18.58
C SER A 125 4.11 8.62 -19.62
N LYS A 126 4.40 8.89 -20.90
CA LYS A 126 4.09 7.94 -21.99
C LYS A 126 4.80 6.60 -21.80
N GLU A 127 6.03 6.64 -21.28
CA GLU A 127 6.82 5.44 -21.01
C GLU A 127 6.15 4.55 -19.97
N GLU A 128 5.66 5.12 -18.86
CA GLU A 128 4.94 4.33 -17.86
C GLU A 128 3.60 3.81 -18.39
N LYS A 129 2.85 4.63 -19.15
CA LYS A 129 1.62 4.16 -19.80
C LYS A 129 1.84 2.94 -20.70
N GLU A 130 2.97 2.87 -21.40
CA GLU A 130 3.31 1.72 -22.25
C GLU A 130 3.57 0.46 -21.41
N LYS A 131 4.37 0.58 -20.35
CA LYS A 131 4.64 -0.53 -19.41
C LYS A 131 3.34 -1.10 -18.82
N LEU A 132 2.34 -0.24 -18.57
CA LEU A 132 1.02 -0.65 -18.07
C LEU A 132 0.15 -1.31 -19.14
N ARG A 133 0.15 -0.79 -20.38
CA ARG A 133 -0.58 -1.41 -21.51
C ARG A 133 -0.15 -2.83 -21.75
N GLU A 134 1.16 -3.07 -21.74
CA GLU A 134 1.75 -4.39 -21.93
C GLU A 134 1.67 -5.28 -20.68
N LYS A 135 1.17 -4.74 -19.56
CA LYS A 135 1.12 -5.40 -18.24
C LYS A 135 2.47 -6.01 -17.85
N GLN A 136 3.56 -5.33 -18.21
CA GLN A 136 4.92 -5.80 -17.96
C GLN A 136 5.18 -5.93 -16.46
N GLN A 137 5.61 -7.12 -16.04
CA GLN A 137 6.07 -7.35 -14.68
C GLN A 137 7.54 -6.92 -14.54
N PRO A 138 7.95 -6.31 -13.42
CA PRO A 138 7.18 -6.07 -12.18
C PRO A 138 6.43 -4.73 -12.15
N ASN A 139 6.55 -3.88 -13.19
CA ASN A 139 6.04 -2.51 -13.20
C ASN A 139 4.52 -2.44 -12.98
N PHE A 140 3.77 -3.34 -13.62
CA PHE A 140 2.32 -3.43 -13.44
C PHE A 140 1.93 -3.69 -11.98
N ARG A 141 2.68 -4.53 -11.25
CA ARG A 141 2.43 -4.79 -9.83
C ARG A 141 2.65 -3.55 -8.96
N PHE A 142 3.66 -2.72 -9.26
CA PHE A 142 3.86 -1.47 -8.53
C PHE A 142 2.71 -0.50 -8.76
N TYR A 143 2.19 -0.44 -9.98
CA TYR A 143 1.00 0.34 -10.29
C TYR A 143 -0.25 -0.17 -9.55
N GLU A 144 -0.51 -1.48 -9.52
CA GLU A 144 -1.63 -2.04 -8.73
C GLU A 144 -1.53 -1.69 -7.26
N MET A 145 -0.32 -1.71 -6.69
CA MET A 145 -0.05 -1.32 -5.32
C MET A 145 -0.27 0.18 -5.10
N LEU A 146 0.14 1.02 -6.06
CA LEU A 146 -0.06 2.46 -6.01
C LEU A 146 -1.55 2.82 -6.00
N ILE A 147 -2.36 2.18 -6.86
CA ILE A 147 -3.81 2.38 -6.87
C ILE A 147 -4.44 1.89 -5.56
N GLU A 148 -4.01 0.75 -5.03
CA GLU A 148 -4.47 0.27 -3.73
C GLU A 148 -4.16 1.27 -2.61
N ILE A 149 -2.96 1.87 -2.60
CA ILE A 149 -2.59 2.92 -1.64
C ILE A 149 -3.47 4.16 -1.80
N TYR A 150 -3.63 4.64 -3.03
CA TYR A 150 -4.44 5.83 -3.29
C TYR A 150 -5.88 5.63 -2.77
N VAL A 151 -6.49 4.49 -3.07
CA VAL A 151 -7.88 4.24 -2.68
C VAL A 151 -8.01 3.91 -1.19
N LEU A 152 -7.30 2.89 -0.69
CA LEU A 152 -7.54 2.34 0.65
C LEU A 152 -6.82 3.10 1.75
N HIS A 153 -5.70 3.74 1.42
CA HIS A 153 -4.82 4.36 2.41
C HIS A 153 -4.79 5.89 2.33
N VAL A 154 -5.38 6.47 1.29
CA VAL A 154 -5.51 7.93 1.15
C VAL A 154 -6.97 8.35 1.09
N LEU A 155 -7.74 7.94 0.07
CA LEU A 155 -9.13 8.39 -0.09
C LEU A 155 -10.07 7.86 1.00
N ALA A 156 -10.03 6.56 1.29
CA ALA A 156 -10.93 5.96 2.29
C ALA A 156 -10.70 6.52 3.72
N PRO A 157 -9.45 6.73 4.20
CA PRO A 157 -9.22 7.40 5.48
C PRO A 157 -9.63 8.88 5.51
N LEU A 158 -9.68 9.56 4.35
CA LEU A 158 -10.26 10.89 4.21
C LEU A 158 -11.80 10.89 4.12
N GLU A 159 -12.44 9.73 4.31
CA GLU A 159 -13.89 9.51 4.17
C GLU A 159 -14.42 9.80 2.75
N GLU A 160 -13.56 9.76 1.72
CA GLU A 160 -13.93 9.96 0.31
C GLU A 160 -14.32 8.63 -0.37
N TYR A 161 -15.28 7.92 0.21
CA TYR A 161 -15.70 6.58 -0.24
C TYR A 161 -16.31 6.59 -1.65
N ASN A 162 -17.20 7.53 -1.95
CA ASN A 162 -17.80 7.66 -3.29
C ASN A 162 -16.73 7.95 -4.35
N SER A 163 -15.81 8.87 -4.06
CA SER A 163 -14.70 9.19 -4.97
C SER A 163 -13.77 8.00 -5.18
N SER A 164 -13.62 7.13 -4.18
CA SER A 164 -12.86 5.89 -4.30
C SER A 164 -13.50 4.91 -5.29
N ILE A 165 -14.83 4.75 -5.21
CA ILE A 165 -15.59 3.86 -6.11
C ILE A 165 -15.60 4.42 -7.53
N ASP A 166 -15.96 5.69 -7.70
CA ASP A 166 -15.98 6.38 -8.99
C ASP A 166 -14.62 6.31 -9.69
N PHE A 167 -13.53 6.44 -8.92
CA PHE A 167 -12.17 6.31 -9.44
C PHE A 167 -11.90 4.90 -9.98
N LEU A 168 -12.26 3.84 -9.24
CA LEU A 168 -12.03 2.45 -9.66
C LEU A 168 -12.88 2.07 -10.88
N GLU A 169 -14.09 2.61 -11.00
CA GLU A 169 -14.93 2.41 -12.19
C GLU A 169 -14.24 2.93 -13.45
N GLY A 170 -13.66 4.12 -13.38
CA GLY A 170 -12.93 4.76 -14.50
C GLY A 170 -11.51 4.24 -14.75
N GLU A 171 -11.00 3.28 -13.98
CA GLU A 171 -9.60 2.84 -14.08
C GLU A 171 -9.39 1.74 -15.14
N ASP A 172 -8.80 2.04 -16.29
CA ASP A 172 -8.73 1.12 -17.42
C ASP A 172 -7.72 -0.02 -17.26
N TYR A 173 -6.68 0.16 -16.44
CA TYR A 173 -5.56 -0.79 -16.41
C TYR A 173 -5.79 -1.99 -15.47
N LEU A 174 -6.63 -1.83 -14.45
CA LEU A 174 -6.90 -2.88 -13.46
C LEU A 174 -7.90 -3.92 -13.96
N THR A 175 -7.72 -5.18 -13.54
CA THR A 175 -8.72 -6.23 -13.78
C THR A 175 -9.98 -6.00 -12.96
N MET A 176 -11.14 -6.46 -13.46
CA MET A 176 -12.41 -6.34 -12.74
C MET A 176 -12.38 -7.01 -11.36
N ASP A 177 -11.73 -8.18 -11.24
CA ASP A 177 -11.56 -8.87 -9.96
C ASP A 177 -10.76 -8.03 -8.96
N ARG A 178 -9.69 -7.37 -9.44
CA ARG A 178 -8.86 -6.51 -8.61
C ARG A 178 -9.62 -5.26 -8.17
N LYS A 179 -10.37 -4.62 -9.07
CA LYS A 179 -11.25 -3.49 -8.75
C LYS A 179 -12.28 -3.89 -7.69
N LYS A 180 -12.98 -5.01 -7.90
CA LYS A 180 -13.98 -5.54 -6.97
C LYS A 180 -13.39 -5.77 -5.59
N LEU A 181 -12.21 -6.41 -5.50
CA LEU A 181 -11.51 -6.63 -4.24
C LEU A 181 -11.21 -5.33 -3.49
N ILE A 182 -10.81 -4.27 -4.20
CA ILE A 182 -10.54 -2.96 -3.59
C ILE A 182 -11.86 -2.30 -3.17
N CYS A 183 -12.89 -2.31 -4.02
CA CYS A 183 -14.22 -1.78 -3.68
C CYS A 183 -14.81 -2.43 -2.42
N ASP A 184 -14.74 -3.76 -2.32
CA ASP A 184 -15.25 -4.49 -1.15
C ASP A 184 -14.55 -4.04 0.15
N LYS A 185 -13.25 -3.73 0.08
CA LYS A 185 -12.51 -3.18 1.22
C LYS A 185 -12.95 -1.75 1.57
N VAL A 186 -13.21 -0.90 0.57
CA VAL A 186 -13.73 0.48 0.79
C VAL A 186 -15.08 0.44 1.50
N VAL A 187 -16.03 -0.36 1.01
CA VAL A 187 -17.36 -0.52 1.62
C VAL A 187 -17.25 -1.04 3.06
N LYS A 188 -16.34 -1.98 3.30
CA LYS A 188 -16.07 -2.47 4.66
C LYS A 188 -15.52 -1.37 5.58
N MET A 189 -14.65 -0.48 5.08
CA MET A 189 -14.13 0.63 5.87
C MET A 189 -15.23 1.67 6.19
N GLU A 190 -16.08 2.00 5.21
CA GLU A 190 -17.22 2.90 5.40
C GLU A 190 -18.18 2.38 6.47
N THR A 191 -18.60 1.12 6.35
CA THR A 191 -19.52 0.48 7.32
C THR A 191 -18.94 0.43 8.73
N LEU A 192 -17.64 0.15 8.90
CA LEU A 192 -16.97 0.20 10.20
C LEU A 192 -16.99 1.63 10.78
N LYS A 193 -16.73 2.64 9.94
CA LYS A 193 -16.74 4.05 10.38
C LYS A 193 -18.12 4.52 10.80
N GLU A 194 -19.16 4.10 10.09
CA GLU A 194 -20.55 4.38 10.48
C GLU A 194 -20.93 3.74 11.81
N GLN A 195 -20.50 2.50 12.06
CA GLN A 195 -20.72 1.81 13.33
C GLN A 195 -20.00 2.51 14.50
N GLU A 196 -18.78 3.00 14.31
CA GLU A 196 -18.07 3.83 15.31
C GLU A 196 -18.87 5.10 15.62
N LYS A 197 -19.30 5.83 14.58
CA LYS A 197 -20.11 7.05 14.73
C LYS A 197 -21.45 6.81 15.45
N GLN A 198 -22.05 5.62 15.31
CA GLN A 198 -23.28 5.25 16.04
C GLN A 198 -23.02 4.91 17.51
N LYS A 199 -21.93 4.18 17.82
CA LYS A 199 -21.54 3.88 19.20
C LYS A 199 -21.23 5.14 20.01
N ASP A 200 -20.54 6.11 19.40
CA ASP A 200 -20.23 7.39 20.05
C ASP A 200 -21.48 8.23 20.37
N LYS A 201 -22.50 8.16 19.51
CA LYS A 201 -23.79 8.84 19.75
C LYS A 201 -24.56 8.21 20.91
N ASN A 202 -24.56 6.88 21.01
CA ASN A 202 -25.25 6.15 22.08
C ASN A 202 -24.55 6.30 23.44
N ALA A 203 -23.21 6.44 23.46
CA ALA A 203 -22.47 6.74 24.69
C ALA A 203 -22.82 8.13 25.25
N LYS A 204 -22.92 9.16 24.38
CA LYS A 204 -23.24 10.54 24.78
C LYS A 204 -24.68 10.72 25.27
N THR A 205 -25.65 9.94 24.77
CA THR A 205 -27.04 9.98 25.27
C THR A 205 -27.25 9.24 26.58
N SER A 206 -26.37 8.28 26.95
CA SER A 206 -26.45 7.58 28.24
C SER A 206 -25.94 8.43 29.42
N SER A 207 -25.01 9.36 29.19
CA SER A 207 -24.41 10.20 30.24
C SER A 207 -25.31 11.35 30.72
N ASN A 208 -26.38 11.70 29.99
CA ASN A 208 -27.23 12.85 30.31
C ASN A 208 -28.54 12.51 31.05
N LYS A 209 -28.74 11.24 31.43
CA LYS A 209 -29.97 10.82 32.15
C LYS A 209 -29.89 10.87 33.67
N ASN A 210 -28.75 11.23 34.27
CA ASN A 210 -28.56 11.23 35.72
C ASN A 210 -28.33 12.61 36.36
N LEU A 211 -28.60 13.73 35.67
CA LEU A 211 -28.38 15.08 36.24
C LEU A 211 -29.64 15.91 36.55
N PHE A 212 -30.84 15.37 36.32
CA PHE A 212 -32.10 16.07 36.64
C PHE A 212 -32.98 15.23 37.57
N SER A 213 -32.49 14.95 38.77
CA SER A 213 -33.34 14.46 39.87
C SER A 213 -32.87 14.99 41.22
N SER A 214 -32.67 16.31 41.31
CA SER A 214 -32.66 17.03 42.59
C SER A 214 -32.52 18.51 42.29
N ILE A 215 -33.58 19.28 42.55
CA ILE A 215 -33.62 20.64 43.12
C ILE A 215 -35.01 21.20 42.79
N ASN A 216 -35.93 21.01 43.74
CA ASN A 216 -37.00 21.96 44.03
C ASN A 216 -36.59 22.63 45.34
N GLU A 217 -36.48 23.96 45.37
CA GLU A 217 -37.15 24.85 46.36
C GLU A 217 -36.55 26.28 46.43
N ILE A 218 -37.47 27.25 46.53
CA ILE A 218 -37.38 28.60 47.16
C ILE A 218 -36.97 29.82 46.29
N SER A 219 -38.04 30.47 45.78
CA SER A 219 -38.45 31.90 45.83
C SER A 219 -37.47 33.10 45.80
N SER A 220 -37.75 33.96 44.81
CA SER A 220 -38.04 35.41 44.86
C SER A 220 -37.01 36.50 45.24
N SER A 221 -36.84 37.41 44.28
CA SER A 221 -36.88 38.90 44.34
C SER A 221 -35.57 39.71 44.18
N LYS A 222 -35.63 40.62 43.17
CA LYS A 222 -35.09 42.00 42.97
C LYS A 222 -33.76 42.39 43.68
N THR A 223 -32.79 43.08 43.06
CA THR A 223 -32.85 44.43 42.43
C THR A 223 -31.55 44.74 41.66
N SER A 224 -31.63 45.77 40.82
CA SER A 224 -30.64 46.48 39.97
C SER A 224 -29.43 47.14 40.68
N VAL A 225 -28.32 47.34 39.95
CA VAL A 225 -27.70 48.63 39.50
C VAL A 225 -26.23 48.38 39.08
N ASP A 226 -25.81 49.14 38.05
CA ASP A 226 -24.49 49.37 37.42
C ASP A 226 -23.30 49.40 38.42
N ASP A 227 -22.02 49.20 38.07
CA ASP A 227 -21.25 49.92 37.04
C ASP A 227 -19.85 49.28 36.83
N THR A 228 -19.46 49.14 35.55
CA THR A 228 -18.14 49.41 34.95
C THR A 228 -16.83 49.09 35.69
N LEU A 229 -16.04 48.11 35.18
CA LEU A 229 -14.65 48.35 34.74
C LEU A 229 -14.08 47.18 33.89
N ASN A 230 -13.89 47.47 32.61
CA ASN A 230 -12.71 47.23 31.79
C ASN A 230 -11.97 45.87 31.78
N ASP A 231 -11.94 45.34 30.55
CA ASP A 231 -10.73 45.04 29.77
C ASP A 231 -10.40 43.57 29.43
N ILE A 232 -10.36 43.37 28.11
CA ILE A 232 -9.71 42.31 27.34
C ILE A 232 -10.48 40.99 27.21
N LYS A 233 -11.38 40.91 26.21
CA LYS A 233 -11.59 39.69 25.38
C LYS A 233 -12.52 39.95 24.17
N ASP A 234 -11.94 40.46 23.08
CA ASP A 234 -12.45 40.30 21.71
C ASP A 234 -11.23 40.09 20.81
N ASN A 235 -11.02 38.91 20.22
CA ASN A 235 -11.46 38.64 18.85
C ASN A 235 -11.36 37.13 18.55
N ASN A 236 -12.39 36.33 18.82
CA ASN A 236 -12.48 34.96 18.26
C ASN A 236 -13.88 34.34 18.25
N LYS A 237 -14.94 35.13 18.05
CA LYS A 237 -16.31 34.60 18.04
C LYS A 237 -17.18 34.99 16.83
N GLU A 238 -16.54 35.31 15.71
CA GLU A 238 -17.24 35.67 14.47
C GLU A 238 -16.81 34.86 13.23
N ILE A 239 -16.53 33.56 13.38
CA ILE A 239 -16.34 32.66 12.21
C ILE A 239 -17.18 31.36 12.28
N ILE A 240 -17.84 31.07 13.42
CA ILE A 240 -18.64 29.85 13.59
C ILE A 240 -20.13 30.21 13.69
N LYS A 241 -20.72 30.73 12.61
CA LYS A 241 -22.20 30.81 12.48
C LYS A 241 -22.76 30.96 11.06
N ARG A 242 -21.95 30.80 10.00
CA ARG A 242 -22.42 30.81 8.60
C ARG A 242 -21.88 29.64 7.79
N THR A 243 -22.40 28.44 8.06
CA THR A 243 -22.46 27.31 7.10
C THR A 243 -23.41 26.23 7.65
N LYS A 244 -24.64 26.63 7.96
CA LYS A 244 -25.77 25.70 8.12
C LYS A 244 -26.96 26.25 7.36
N SER A 245 -26.95 26.10 6.04
CA SER A 245 -28.17 26.02 5.25
C SER A 245 -27.87 25.41 3.88
N LYS A 246 -28.78 24.55 3.42
CA LYS A 246 -28.80 23.80 2.16
C LYS A 246 -28.01 22.48 2.10
N GLN A 247 -28.25 21.59 3.08
CA GLN A 247 -28.36 20.17 2.74
C GLN A 247 -29.77 19.94 2.19
N LYS A 248 -29.88 19.97 0.87
CA LYS A 248 -31.05 19.49 0.14
C LYS A 248 -31.03 17.97 0.30
N LYS A 249 -32.01 17.42 1.03
CA LYS A 249 -32.31 15.99 1.04
C LYS A 249 -32.51 15.54 -0.41
N ILE A 250 -31.52 14.84 -0.96
CA ILE A 250 -31.70 14.06 -2.19
C ILE A 250 -32.05 12.66 -1.70
N ASN A 251 -33.25 12.23 -2.09
CA ASN A 251 -33.75 10.88 -1.89
C ASN A 251 -32.72 9.86 -2.41
N ASN A 252 -32.22 9.00 -1.53
CA ASN A 252 -31.58 7.75 -1.93
C ASN A 252 -32.66 6.84 -2.51
N LYS A 253 -32.89 6.98 -3.81
CA LYS A 253 -33.60 6.01 -4.66
C LYS A 253 -32.61 5.44 -5.69
N HIS A 254 -31.49 4.93 -5.20
CA HIS A 254 -30.68 3.92 -5.87
C HIS A 254 -30.46 2.77 -4.89
N GLN A 255 -31.57 2.13 -4.52
CA GLN A 255 -31.56 0.71 -4.19
C GLN A 255 -31.60 -0.06 -5.51
N ASN A 256 -30.73 -1.05 -5.61
CA ASN A 256 -30.77 -2.21 -6.50
C ASN A 256 -30.47 -1.97 -7.99
N LYS A 257 -29.17 -1.97 -8.34
CA LYS A 257 -28.72 -2.51 -9.63
C LYS A 257 -27.68 -3.63 -9.48
N TYR A 258 -27.68 -4.27 -8.31
CA TYR A 258 -27.12 -5.59 -8.08
C TYR A 258 -28.20 -6.42 -7.41
N ASP A 259 -29.32 -6.60 -8.11
CA ASP A 259 -30.26 -7.66 -7.74
C ASP A 259 -29.52 -9.00 -7.89
N ILE A 260 -29.47 -9.69 -6.76
CA ILE A 260 -29.17 -11.10 -6.63
C ILE A 260 -30.28 -11.84 -7.39
N GLY A 261 -30.09 -12.00 -8.69
CA GLY A 261 -30.87 -12.91 -9.53
C GLY A 261 -30.22 -14.28 -9.48
N ASN A 262 -30.84 -15.21 -8.75
CA ASN A 262 -30.59 -16.64 -8.93
C ASN A 262 -30.84 -17.04 -10.39
N GLY A 263 -29.85 -17.68 -11.00
CA GLY A 263 -30.07 -18.77 -11.94
C GLY A 263 -30.42 -18.41 -13.39
N VAL A 264 -29.42 -18.03 -14.17
CA VAL A 264 -29.14 -18.75 -15.43
C VAL A 264 -27.63 -19.02 -15.44
N VAL A 265 -27.26 -20.24 -15.04
CA VAL A 265 -25.88 -20.75 -15.14
C VAL A 265 -25.69 -21.18 -16.60
N ASP A 266 -25.39 -20.23 -17.46
CA ASP A 266 -24.95 -20.54 -18.82
C ASP A 266 -23.42 -20.56 -18.90
N GLY A 267 -22.87 -21.77 -18.97
CA GLY A 267 -21.65 -22.13 -19.69
C GLY A 267 -20.27 -21.65 -19.22
N SER A 268 -20.15 -20.64 -18.35
CA SER A 268 -18.83 -20.00 -18.12
C SER A 268 -17.90 -20.72 -17.12
N TYR A 269 -18.41 -21.63 -16.29
CA TYR A 269 -17.60 -22.32 -15.29
C TYR A 269 -17.01 -23.64 -15.77
N GLU A 270 -17.44 -24.15 -16.92
CA GLU A 270 -16.97 -25.43 -17.45
C GLU A 270 -15.47 -25.39 -17.73
N SER A 271 -14.97 -24.28 -18.25
CA SER A 271 -13.53 -24.06 -18.48
C SER A 271 -12.72 -24.04 -17.18
N PHE A 272 -13.24 -23.42 -16.12
CA PHE A 272 -12.57 -23.37 -14.81
C PHE A 272 -12.50 -24.76 -14.16
N TRP A 273 -13.63 -25.49 -14.12
CA TRP A 273 -13.66 -26.85 -13.57
C TRP A 273 -12.86 -27.85 -14.42
N LYS A 274 -12.75 -27.64 -15.72
CA LYS A 274 -11.91 -28.46 -16.62
C LYS A 274 -10.41 -28.21 -16.42
N ILE A 275 -10.00 -26.96 -16.14
CA ILE A 275 -8.62 -26.63 -15.79
C ILE A 275 -8.29 -27.14 -14.39
N LEU A 276 -9.18 -26.95 -13.41
CA LEU A 276 -8.98 -27.39 -12.04
C LEU A 276 -8.96 -28.93 -11.95
N SER A 277 -9.83 -29.63 -12.67
CA SER A 277 -9.82 -31.11 -12.73
C SER A 277 -8.56 -31.66 -13.41
N ARG A 278 -8.08 -31.04 -14.50
CA ARG A 278 -6.79 -31.41 -15.11
C ARG A 278 -5.62 -31.15 -14.16
N PHE A 279 -5.61 -30.02 -13.46
CA PHE A 279 -4.57 -29.70 -12.48
C PHE A 279 -4.58 -30.68 -11.30
N LEU A 280 -5.77 -31.02 -10.79
CA LEU A 280 -5.92 -32.00 -9.70
C LEU A 280 -5.54 -33.42 -10.16
N MET A 281 -5.82 -33.80 -11.40
CA MET A 281 -5.41 -35.12 -11.92
C MET A 281 -3.90 -35.19 -12.20
N ASP A 282 -3.30 -34.15 -12.78
CA ASP A 282 -1.88 -34.19 -13.19
C ASP A 282 -0.89 -33.84 -12.07
N LYS A 283 -1.25 -32.93 -11.17
CA LYS A 283 -0.31 -32.34 -10.20
C LYS A 283 -0.64 -32.64 -8.75
N ALA A 284 -1.90 -32.95 -8.40
CA ALA A 284 -2.24 -33.30 -7.02
C ALA A 284 -1.55 -34.58 -6.53
N PRO A 285 -1.37 -35.65 -7.33
CA PRO A 285 -0.60 -36.81 -6.87
C PRO A 285 0.83 -36.44 -6.49
N PHE A 286 1.46 -35.52 -7.24
CA PHE A 286 2.82 -35.07 -6.97
C PHE A 286 2.90 -34.21 -5.69
N ILE A 287 1.96 -33.29 -5.51
CA ILE A 287 1.86 -32.47 -4.29
C ILE A 287 1.59 -33.35 -3.06
N LEU A 288 0.73 -34.35 -3.19
CA LEU A 288 0.41 -35.29 -2.12
C LEU A 288 1.63 -36.14 -1.75
N VAL A 289 2.42 -36.59 -2.73
CA VAL A 289 3.71 -37.28 -2.50
C VAL A 289 4.73 -36.37 -1.80
N ILE A 290 4.83 -35.09 -2.17
CA ILE A 290 5.72 -34.12 -1.50
C ILE A 290 5.29 -33.92 -0.04
N ILE A 291 4.00 -33.71 0.20
CA ILE A 291 3.46 -33.53 1.57
C ILE A 291 3.69 -34.79 2.40
N LEU A 292 3.46 -35.97 1.82
CA LEU A 292 3.74 -37.24 2.47
C LEU A 292 5.24 -37.31 2.83
N PHE A 293 6.14 -37.03 1.88
CA PHE A 293 7.58 -37.05 2.13
C PHE A 293 8.02 -36.10 3.26
N ILE A 294 7.43 -34.91 3.34
CA ILE A 294 7.68 -33.94 4.42
C ILE A 294 7.18 -34.48 5.77
N ALA A 295 5.98 -35.07 5.80
CA ALA A 295 5.40 -35.65 7.01
C ALA A 295 6.23 -36.85 7.52
N ILE A 296 6.70 -37.69 6.61
CA ILE A 296 7.58 -38.84 6.87
C ILE A 296 8.93 -38.39 7.41
N LYS A 297 9.53 -37.35 6.82
CA LYS A 297 10.80 -36.78 7.27
C LYS A 297 10.70 -36.20 8.68
N LYS A 298 9.56 -35.62 9.04
CA LYS A 298 9.34 -35.06 10.38
C LYS A 298 9.08 -36.12 11.45
N ASN A 299 8.49 -37.25 11.09
CA ASN A 299 8.12 -38.31 12.02
C ASN A 299 8.62 -39.69 11.55
N PRO A 300 9.96 -39.94 11.56
CA PRO A 300 10.54 -41.17 11.04
C PRO A 300 10.10 -42.43 11.82
N GLU A 301 9.64 -42.26 13.07
CA GLU A 301 9.16 -43.36 13.90
C GLU A 301 7.86 -44.02 13.37
N ILE A 302 7.03 -43.27 12.64
CA ILE A 302 5.74 -43.76 12.11
C ILE A 302 5.94 -44.84 11.03
N ILE A 303 7.11 -44.87 10.39
CA ILE A 303 7.37 -45.74 9.22
C ILE A 303 8.36 -46.85 9.53
N ARG A 304 9.01 -46.80 10.69
CA ARG A 304 10.02 -47.77 11.11
C ARG A 304 9.41 -49.18 11.16
N GLY A 305 9.94 -50.10 10.36
CA GLY A 305 9.47 -51.49 10.25
C GLY A 305 8.34 -51.73 9.25
N THR A 306 7.84 -50.69 8.57
CA THR A 306 6.78 -50.85 7.55
C THR A 306 7.35 -51.14 6.16
N ILE A 307 6.50 -51.64 5.25
CA ILE A 307 6.84 -51.84 3.83
C ILE A 307 7.29 -50.52 3.18
N PHE A 308 6.75 -49.38 3.62
CA PHE A 308 7.14 -48.06 3.13
C PHE A 308 8.61 -47.72 3.41
N GLU A 309 9.18 -48.16 4.54
CA GLU A 309 10.61 -47.95 4.82
C GLU A 309 11.50 -48.67 3.81
N ARG A 310 11.14 -49.90 3.45
CA ARG A 310 11.88 -50.71 2.46
C ARG A 310 11.79 -50.11 1.06
N ILE A 311 10.62 -49.61 0.68
CA ILE A 311 10.41 -48.94 -0.61
C ILE A 311 11.22 -47.64 -0.68
N LEU A 312 11.17 -46.81 0.36
CA LEU A 312 11.92 -45.55 0.43
C LEU A 312 13.44 -45.77 0.40
N LYS A 313 13.95 -46.81 1.09
CA LYS A 313 15.37 -47.19 1.03
C LYS A 313 15.81 -47.58 -0.39
N LYS A 314 15.06 -48.45 -1.07
CA LYS A 314 15.34 -48.83 -2.46
C LYS A 314 15.27 -47.64 -3.43
N LEU A 315 14.31 -46.74 -3.23
CA LEU A 315 14.13 -45.56 -4.08
C LEU A 315 15.28 -44.56 -3.88
N HIS A 316 15.72 -44.36 -2.64
CA HIS A 316 16.90 -43.55 -2.32
C HIS A 316 18.18 -44.14 -2.92
N GLU A 317 18.42 -45.45 -2.79
CA GLU A 317 19.55 -46.14 -3.41
C GLU A 317 19.56 -45.96 -4.94
N THR A 318 18.40 -46.09 -5.57
CA THR A 318 18.25 -45.91 -7.03
C THR A 318 18.55 -44.47 -7.46
N ILE A 319 18.06 -43.48 -6.71
CA ILE A 319 18.35 -42.06 -6.98
C ILE A 319 19.84 -41.74 -6.81
N MET A 320 20.48 -42.27 -5.76
CA MET A 320 21.91 -42.06 -5.54
C MET A 320 22.77 -42.71 -6.63
N ILE A 321 22.35 -43.86 -7.18
CA ILE A 321 23.00 -44.47 -8.34
C ILE A 321 22.87 -43.57 -9.57
N ILE A 322 21.68 -43.01 -9.84
CA ILE A 322 21.45 -42.12 -10.98
C ILE A 322 22.26 -40.82 -10.86
N ILE A 323 22.36 -40.26 -9.66
CA ILE A 323 23.11 -39.01 -9.42
C ILE A 323 24.62 -39.24 -9.53
N ASN A 324 25.15 -40.39 -9.11
CA ASN A 324 26.59 -40.71 -9.19
C ASN A 324 27.05 -41.19 -10.58
N ILE A 325 26.13 -41.36 -11.54
CA ILE A 325 26.44 -41.73 -12.93
C ILE A 325 26.56 -40.49 -13.84
N ASN A 326 26.21 -39.29 -13.34
CA ASN A 326 26.41 -37.99 -14.02
C ASN A 326 27.55 -37.18 -13.38
#